data_AF-A0A7V4V152-F1
#
_entry.id   AF-A0A7V4V152-F1
#
_cell.length_a   1.000
_cell.length_b   1.000
_cell.length_c   1.000
_cell.angle_alpha   90.00
_cell.angle_beta   90.00
_cell.angle_gamma   90.00
#
_symmetry.space_group_name_H-M   'P 1'
#
loop_
_entity.id
_entity.type
_entity.pdbx_description
1 polymer ?
#
loop_
_entity_poly.entity_id
_entity_poly.type
_entity_poly.pdbx_seq_one_letter_code
_entity_poly.pdbx_strand_id
1 'polypeptide(L)'
;MRHSLNKILRENSFFTKGDLIRYRDIRKDVGRNIVLDKKKENIFELFSANIQRIEEALRVLEEVFKLLDYKSEEKFRKLRFQTYALEKKAYPIILRYAKRKNI
;
A
#
# COMPACT_ATOMS: atom_id res chain seq x y z
N MET A 1 2.56 -8.71 -7.72
CA MET A 1 2.60 -9.58 -6.51
C MET A 1 1.30 -10.33 -6.25
N ARG A 2 0.14 -9.69 -6.03
CA ARG A 2 -1.13 -10.39 -5.76
C ARG A 2 -1.60 -11.29 -6.91
N HIS A 3 -1.43 -10.84 -8.15
CA HIS A 3 -1.78 -11.64 -9.33
C HIS A 3 -0.85 -12.84 -9.51
N SER A 4 0.47 -12.66 -9.32
CA SER A 4 1.47 -13.74 -9.35
C SER A 4 1.25 -14.76 -8.22
N LEU A 5 0.92 -14.30 -7.01
CA LEU A 5 0.61 -15.17 -5.87
C LEU A 5 -0.68 -15.97 -6.11
N ASN A 6 -1.73 -15.32 -6.65
CA ASN A 6 -2.97 -16.00 -7.01
C ASN A 6 -2.76 -17.01 -8.15
N LYS A 7 -1.86 -16.74 -9.09
CA LYS A 7 -1.50 -17.66 -10.17
C LYS A 7 -0.80 -18.91 -9.61
N ILE A 8 0.23 -18.72 -8.78
CA ILE A 8 0.94 -19.81 -8.09
C ILE A 8 0.00 -20.65 -7.23
N LEU A 9 -0.93 -20.01 -6.49
CA LEU A 9 -1.91 -20.70 -5.64
C LEU A 9 -3.01 -21.43 -6.43
N ARG A 10 -3.31 -20.99 -7.66
CA ARG A 10 -4.25 -21.69 -8.56
C ARG A 10 -3.58 -22.87 -9.27
N GLU A 11 -2.29 -22.72 -9.60
CA GLU A 11 -1.48 -23.76 -10.25
C GLU A 11 -1.07 -24.87 -9.26
N ASN A 12 -0.96 -24.55 -7.98
CA ASN A 12 -0.68 -25.51 -6.90
C ASN A 12 -1.93 -25.69 -6.04
N SER A 13 -2.80 -26.61 -6.43
CA SER A 13 -4.13 -26.91 -5.87
C SER A 13 -4.15 -27.45 -4.43
N PHE A 14 -3.12 -27.20 -3.62
CA PHE A 14 -3.01 -27.70 -2.25
C PHE A 14 -3.89 -26.93 -1.25
N PHE A 15 -4.21 -25.66 -1.51
CA PHE A 15 -5.03 -24.84 -0.62
C PHE A 15 -5.95 -23.91 -1.40
N THR A 16 -7.24 -23.89 -1.06
CA THR A 16 -8.17 -22.89 -1.60
C THR A 16 -8.02 -21.55 -0.86
N LYS A 17 -8.50 -20.46 -1.47
CA LYS A 17 -8.55 -19.15 -0.79
C LYS A 17 -9.35 -19.21 0.53
N GLY A 18 -10.36 -20.07 0.60
CA GLY A 18 -11.14 -20.31 1.81
C GLY A 18 -10.30 -20.99 2.90
N ASP A 19 -9.40 -21.88 2.53
CA ASP A 19 -8.49 -22.55 3.47
C ASP A 19 -7.45 -21.56 4.01
N LEU A 20 -6.89 -20.70 3.16
CA LEU A 20 -5.96 -19.64 3.59
C LEU A 20 -6.60 -18.65 4.58
N ILE A 21 -7.88 -18.33 4.41
CA ILE A 21 -8.62 -17.48 5.35
C ILE A 21 -8.87 -18.24 6.67
N ARG A 22 -9.22 -19.52 6.60
CA ARG A 22 -9.46 -20.37 7.79
C ARG A 22 -8.19 -20.62 8.61
N TYR A 23 -7.04 -20.78 7.95
CA TYR A 23 -5.75 -20.96 8.61
C TYR A 23 -5.12 -19.65 9.11
N ARG A 24 -5.76 -18.49 8.87
CA ARG A 24 -5.28 -17.22 9.43
C ARG A 24 -5.53 -17.18 10.94
N ASP A 25 -4.53 -17.61 11.71
CA ASP A 25 -4.54 -17.49 13.16
C ASP A 25 -4.20 -16.04 13.57
N ILE A 26 -5.24 -15.20 13.67
CA ILE A 26 -5.12 -13.81 14.13
C ILE A 26 -4.46 -13.74 15.52
N ARG A 27 -4.62 -14.78 16.36
CA ARG A 27 -4.09 -14.76 17.74
C ARG A 27 -2.59 -14.97 17.79
N LYS A 28 -2.03 -15.73 16.85
CA LYS A 28 -0.59 -16.00 16.68
C LYS A 28 0.06 -15.18 15.55
N ASP A 29 -0.67 -14.21 14.99
CA ASP A 29 -0.13 -13.34 13.95
C ASP A 29 1.09 -12.60 14.51
N VAL A 30 2.23 -12.77 13.86
CA VAL A 30 3.50 -12.13 14.25
C VAL A 30 3.37 -10.60 14.27
N GLY A 31 2.45 -10.04 13.47
CA GLY A 31 2.09 -8.62 13.45
C GLY A 31 1.29 -8.15 14.67
N ARG A 32 0.64 -9.06 15.40
CA ARG A 32 -0.27 -8.73 16.52
C ARG A 32 0.45 -8.09 17.70
N ASN A 33 1.63 -8.61 18.01
CA ASN A 33 2.45 -8.17 19.15
C ASN A 33 3.67 -7.37 18.70
N ILE A 34 3.69 -6.87 17.45
CA ILE A 34 4.67 -5.85 17.08
C ILE A 34 4.35 -4.62 17.91
N VAL A 35 5.04 -4.50 19.03
CA VAL A 35 5.26 -3.22 19.68
C VAL A 35 6.11 -2.47 18.68
N LEU A 36 5.46 -1.64 17.85
CA LEU A 36 6.18 -0.66 17.05
C LEU A 36 6.95 0.17 18.06
N ASP A 37 8.24 -0.08 18.14
CA ASP A 37 9.17 0.74 18.91
C ASP A 37 8.85 2.16 18.45
N LYS A 38 8.25 2.97 19.33
CA LYS A 38 7.80 4.34 19.00
C LYS A 38 9.04 5.22 18.89
N LYS A 39 9.98 4.85 18.01
CA LYS A 39 10.90 5.82 17.42
C LYS A 39 10.01 6.91 16.85
N LYS A 40 10.33 8.16 17.18
CA LYS A 40 9.69 9.30 16.54
C LYS A 40 9.91 9.13 15.05
N GLU A 41 8.91 8.64 14.33
CA GLU A 41 8.98 8.57 12.87
C GLU A 41 9.22 10.00 12.39
N ASN A 42 10.31 10.20 11.66
CA ASN A 42 10.59 11.50 11.10
C ASN A 42 9.40 11.89 10.20
N ILE A 43 8.93 13.13 10.28
CA ILE A 43 7.82 13.62 9.45
C ILE A 43 8.02 13.32 7.96
N PHE A 44 9.29 13.29 7.51
CA PHE A 44 9.67 12.88 6.16
C PHE A 44 9.42 11.39 5.88
N GLU A 45 9.76 10.51 6.81
CA GLU A 45 9.50 9.07 6.71
C GLU A 45 7.99 8.79 6.75
N LEU A 46 7.26 9.46 7.65
CA LEU A 46 5.80 9.34 7.74
C LEU A 46 5.13 9.79 6.45
N PHE A 47 5.54 10.93 5.88
CA PHE A 47 5.05 11.40 4.60
C PHE A 47 5.32 10.38 3.49
N SER A 48 6.56 9.90 3.38
CA SER A 48 6.99 8.96 2.33
C SER A 48 6.24 7.63 2.43
N ALA A 49 6.06 7.09 3.63
CA ALA A 49 5.31 5.86 3.83
C ALA A 49 3.82 6.02 3.48
N ASN A 50 3.21 7.14 3.84
CA ASN A 50 1.79 7.36 3.56
C ASN A 50 1.51 7.66 2.08
N ILE A 51 2.36 8.44 1.40
CA ILE A 51 2.15 8.72 -0.03
C ILE A 51 2.29 7.45 -0.86
N GLN A 52 3.25 6.58 -0.54
CA GLN A 52 3.38 5.25 -1.16
C GLN A 52 2.15 4.36 -0.90
N ARG A 53 1.60 4.36 0.32
CA ARG A 53 0.35 3.61 0.62
C ARG A 53 -0.84 4.11 -0.20
N ILE A 54 -0.95 5.43 -0.42
CA ILE A 54 -1.99 6.01 -1.28
C ILE A 54 -1.80 5.53 -2.72
N GLU A 55 -0.57 5.54 -3.23
CA GLU A 55 -0.26 5.06 -4.58
C GLU A 55 -0.62 3.59 -4.78
N GLU A 56 -0.26 2.73 -3.82
CA GLU A 56 -0.60 1.31 -3.84
C GLU A 56 -2.11 1.08 -3.71
N ALA A 57 -2.81 1.83 -2.86
CA ALA A 57 -4.27 1.75 -2.75
C ALA A 57 -4.95 2.13 -4.07
N LEU A 58 -4.50 3.22 -4.71
CA LEU A 58 -5.00 3.65 -6.01
C LEU A 58 -4.67 2.64 -7.11
N ARG A 59 -3.49 1.99 -7.04
CA ARG A 59 -3.12 0.92 -7.97
C ARG A 59 -4.04 -0.29 -7.84
N VAL A 60 -4.34 -0.70 -6.61
CA VAL A 60 -5.28 -1.80 -6.35
C VAL A 60 -6.68 -1.45 -6.87
N LEU A 61 -7.16 -0.23 -6.64
CA LEU A 61 -8.46 0.21 -7.17
C LEU A 61 -8.46 0.25 -8.70
N GLU A 62 -7.41 0.79 -9.34
CA GLU A 62 -7.24 0.74 -10.80
C GLU A 62 -7.35 -0.71 -11.31
N GLU A 63 -6.61 -1.66 -10.74
CA GLU A 63 -6.62 -3.06 -11.17
C GLU A 63 -7.95 -3.78 -10.92
N VAL A 64 -8.65 -3.47 -9.82
CA VAL A 64 -9.99 -4.02 -9.55
C VAL A 64 -11.00 -3.50 -10.57
N PHE A 65 -10.99 -2.19 -10.85
CA PHE A 65 -11.96 -1.59 -11.74
C PHE A 65 -11.68 -1.85 -13.22
N LYS A 66 -10.47 -2.27 -13.61
CA LYS A 66 -10.20 -2.85 -14.96
C LYS A 66 -11.19 -3.94 -15.36
N LEU A 67 -11.66 -4.73 -14.38
CA LEU A 67 -12.57 -5.84 -14.61
C LEU A 67 -14.05 -5.47 -14.42
N LEU A 68 -14.34 -4.35 -13.75
CA LEU A 68 -15.70 -3.98 -13.33
C LEU A 68 -16.27 -2.80 -14.13
N ASP A 69 -15.48 -1.75 -14.32
CA ASP A 69 -15.89 -0.53 -15.03
C ASP A 69 -14.67 0.26 -15.51
N TYR A 70 -14.54 0.36 -16.84
CA TYR A 70 -13.45 1.08 -17.49
C TYR A 70 -13.43 2.58 -17.15
N LYS A 71 -14.59 3.23 -16.96
CA LYS A 71 -14.62 4.66 -16.62
C LYS A 71 -14.04 4.90 -15.22
N SER A 72 -14.31 4.01 -14.27
CA SER A 72 -13.76 4.08 -12.93
C SER A 72 -12.27 3.72 -12.88
N GLU A 73 -11.84 2.73 -13.68
CA GLU A 73 -10.41 2.43 -13.89
C GLU A 73 -9.62 3.69 -14.27
N GLU A 74 -10.12 4.43 -15.27
CA GLU A 74 -9.44 5.62 -15.77
C GLU A 74 -9.34 6.70 -14.69
N LYS A 75 -10.39 6.86 -13.86
CA LYS A 75 -10.39 7.78 -12.73
C LYS A 75 -9.31 7.40 -11.70
N PHE A 76 -9.21 6.13 -11.31
CA PHE A 76 -8.19 5.69 -10.36
C PHE A 76 -6.78 5.80 -10.92
N ARG A 77 -6.59 5.48 -12.21
CA ARG A 77 -5.35 5.71 -12.93
C ARG A 77 -4.95 7.19 -12.89
N LYS A 78 -5.88 8.10 -13.21
CA LYS A 78 -5.65 9.55 -13.15
C LYS A 78 -5.29 10.03 -11.74
N LEU A 79 -6.03 9.58 -10.72
CA LEU A 79 -5.74 9.91 -9.32
C LEU A 79 -4.34 9.45 -8.91
N ARG A 80 -3.90 8.27 -9.36
CA ARG A 80 -2.54 7.76 -9.08
C ARG A 80 -1.47 8.67 -9.70
N PHE A 81 -1.63 9.08 -10.95
CA PHE A 81 -0.70 10.03 -11.58
C PHE A 81 -0.73 11.43 -10.93
N GLN A 82 -1.89 11.89 -10.49
CA GLN A 82 -2.00 13.13 -9.71
C GLN A 82 -1.28 13.01 -8.36
N THR A 83 -1.29 11.83 -7.74
CA THR A 83 -0.57 11.54 -6.49
C THR A 83 0.95 11.62 -6.71
N TYR A 84 1.48 11.03 -7.79
CA TYR A 84 2.90 11.19 -8.15
C TYR A 84 3.30 12.66 -8.33
N ALA A 85 2.45 13.45 -9.01
CA ALA A 85 2.70 14.87 -9.20
C ALA A 85 2.66 15.64 -7.87
N LEU A 86 1.77 15.26 -6.95
CA LEU A 86 1.70 15.83 -5.62
C LEU A 86 2.95 15.47 -4.80
N GLU A 87 3.36 14.21 -4.80
CA GLU A 87 4.58 13.74 -4.13
C GLU A 87 5.79 14.55 -4.58
N LYS A 88 6.01 14.65 -5.91
CA LYS A 88 7.13 15.39 -6.49
C LYS A 88 7.17 16.86 -6.04
N LYS A 89 6.00 17.49 -5.86
CA LYS A 89 5.88 18.88 -5.38
C LYS A 89 6.10 19.00 -3.87
N ALA A 90 5.54 18.07 -3.10
CA ALA A 90 5.58 18.10 -1.63
C ALA A 90 6.94 17.66 -1.07
N TYR A 91 7.62 16.71 -1.72
CA TYR A 91 8.89 16.13 -1.26
C TYR A 91 9.94 17.16 -0.83
N PRO A 92 10.35 18.15 -1.67
CA PRO A 92 11.36 19.13 -1.25
C PRO A 92 10.89 20.02 -0.08
N ILE A 93 9.59 20.28 0.02
CA ILE A 93 9.01 21.10 1.10
C ILE A 93 9.10 20.34 2.42
N ILE A 94 8.67 19.08 2.44
CA ILE A 94 8.70 18.21 3.62
C ILE A 94 10.14 17.92 4.04
N LEU A 95 11.03 17.62 3.09
CA LEU A 95 12.44 17.38 3.38
C LEU A 95 13.11 18.60 4.04
N ARG A 96 12.82 19.81 3.53
CA ARG A 96 13.33 21.05 4.14
C ARG A 96 12.75 21.28 5.53
N TYR A 97 11.45 20.99 5.72
CA TYR A 97 10.80 21.12 7.02
C TYR A 97 11.43 20.16 8.05
N ALA A 98 11.63 18.89 7.68
CA ALA A 98 12.27 17.89 8.52
C ALA A 98 13.68 18.32 8.94
N LYS A 99 14.52 18.75 7.97
CA LYS A 99 15.89 19.24 8.24
C LYS A 99 15.92 20.44 9.19
N ARG A 100 14.95 21.36 9.12
CA ARG A 100 14.91 22.56 9.98
C ARG A 100 14.50 22.26 11.42
N LYS A 101 13.75 21.18 11.65
CA LYS A 101 13.15 20.88 12.96
C LYS A 101 14.07 20.07 13.89
N ASN A 102 15.21 19.55 13.41
CA ASN A 102 16.14 18.70 14.18
C ASN A 102 15.43 17.76 15.17
N ILE A 103 14.44 17.03 14.65
CA ILE A 103 13.91 15.78 15.19
C ILE A 103 14.27 14.70 14.18
#